data_AF-A0A4Q5S933-F1
#
_entry.id   AF-A0A4Q5S933-F1
#
_cell.length_a   1.000
_cell.length_b   1.000
_cell.length_c   1.000
_cell.angle_alpha   90.00
_cell.angle_beta   90.00
_cell.angle_gamma   90.00
#
_symmetry.space_group_name_H-M   'P 1'
#
loop_
_entity.id
_entity.type
_entity.pdbx_description
1 polymer ?
#
loop_
_entity_poly.entity_id
_entity_poly.type
_entity_poly.pdbx_seq_one_letter_code
_entity_poly.pdbx_strand_id
1 'polypeptide(L)' 'GKAYWLTGFMVEKIWERFSVFVNFENFTDTRQTKFGSIYTGSITSPVFRDIYAPLDGFVVNAGIKFRLLK' A
#
# COMPACT_ATOMS: atom_id res chain seq x y z
N GLY A 1 -13.44 4.04 -13.20
CA GLY A 1 -12.24 3.20 -12.96
C GLY A 1 -12.51 1.76 -13.34
N LYS A 2 -11.49 0.90 -13.32
CA LYS A 2 -11.65 -0.57 -13.41
C LYS A 2 -11.85 -1.17 -12.01
N ALA A 3 -12.59 -2.27 -11.93
CA ALA A 3 -12.64 -3.07 -10.70
C ALA A 3 -11.29 -3.75 -10.47
N TYR A 4 -10.89 -3.88 -9.21
CA TYR A 4 -9.64 -4.53 -8.81
C TYR A 4 -9.78 -5.14 -7.42
N TRP A 5 -8.85 -6.02 -7.09
CA TRP A 5 -8.69 -6.58 -5.75
C TRP A 5 -7.36 -6.13 -5.17
N LEU A 6 -7.34 -5.92 -3.86
CA LEU A 6 -6.13 -5.79 -3.07
C LEU A 6 -6.11 -6.94 -2.07
N THR A 7 -4.95 -7.56 -1.97
CA THR A 7 -4.70 -8.64 -1.00
C THR A 7 -3.52 -8.22 -0.14
N GLY A 8 -3.66 -8.44 1.16
CA GLY A 8 -2.64 -8.11 2.15
C GLY A 8 -2.64 -9.15 3.26
N PHE A 9 -1.54 -9.21 3.99
CA PHE A 9 -1.35 -10.12 5.10
C PHE A 9 -0.50 -9.44 6.17
N MET A 10 -0.94 -9.55 7.41
CA MET A 10 -0.21 -9.05 8.56
C MET A 10 0.00 -10.19 9.54
N VAL A 11 1.20 -10.24 10.12
CA VAL A 11 1.44 -11.05 11.32
C VAL A 11 2.10 -10.19 12.40
N GLU A 12 1.62 -10.36 13.63
CA GLU A 12 2.18 -9.72 14.80
C GLU A 12 2.48 -10.79 15.86
N LYS A 13 3.72 -10.80 16.36
CA LYS A 13 4.13 -11.61 17.51
C LYS A 13 4.14 -10.71 18.74
N ILE A 14 3.39 -11.12 19.75
CA ILE A 14 3.20 -10.36 21.00
C ILE A 14 3.95 -11.05 22.14
N TRP A 15 4.70 -10.25 22.90
CA TRP A 15 5.28 -10.58 24.21
C TRP A 15 4.71 -9.62 25.26
N GLU A 16 5.05 -9.83 26.54
CA GLU A 16 4.51 -9.03 27.66
C GLU A 16 4.82 -7.54 27.54
N ARG A 17 6.05 -7.18 27.14
CA ARG A 17 6.55 -5.79 27.12
C ARG A 17 6.70 -5.20 25.72
N PHE A 18 6.63 -6.00 24.67
CA PHE A 18 6.75 -5.52 23.30
C PHE A 18 6.06 -6.47 22.31
N SER A 19 5.84 -5.99 21.10
CA SER A 19 5.44 -6.81 19.96
C SER A 19 6.24 -6.44 18.73
N VAL A 20 6.37 -7.39 17.81
CA VAL A 20 6.99 -7.19 16.50
C VAL A 20 5.95 -7.56 15.46
N PHE A 21 5.78 -6.70 14.45
CA PHE A 21 4.86 -6.96 13.36
C PHE A 21 5.55 -6.80 12.01
N VAL A 22 5.02 -7.52 11.02
CA VAL A 22 5.27 -7.28 9.61
C VAL A 22 3.92 -7.26 8.90
N ASN A 23 3.77 -6.31 7.99
CA ASN A 23 2.59 -6.11 7.17
C ASN A 23 2.97 -6.10 5.69
N PHE A 24 2.21 -6.83 4.90
CA PHE A 24 2.33 -6.94 3.47
C PHE A 24 1.04 -6.42 2.85
N GLU A 25 1.16 -5.50 1.91
CA GLU A 25 0.04 -4.86 1.25
C GLU A 25 0.18 -5.04 -0.26
N ASN A 26 -0.95 -5.21 -0.94
CA ASN A 26 -1.02 -5.30 -2.41
C ASN A 26 -0.16 -6.42 -3.02
N PHE A 27 -0.32 -7.68 -2.57
CA PHE A 27 0.42 -8.83 -3.12
C PHE A 27 0.28 -9.01 -4.62
N THR A 28 -0.84 -8.58 -5.20
CA THR A 28 -1.10 -8.66 -6.64
C THR A 28 -0.43 -7.53 -7.44
N ASP A 29 0.28 -6.61 -6.79
CA ASP A 29 0.92 -5.45 -7.40
C ASP A 29 -0.07 -4.67 -8.29
N THR A 30 -1.29 -4.49 -7.79
CA THR A 30 -2.36 -3.71 -8.43
C THR A 30 -1.97 -2.25 -8.42
N ARG A 31 -1.78 -1.65 -9.60
CA ARG A 31 -1.41 -0.23 -9.75
C ARG A 31 -2.29 0.45 -10.79
N GLN A 32 -2.70 1.68 -10.55
CA GLN A 32 -3.50 2.46 -11.51
C GLN A 32 -2.79 2.60 -12.86
N THR A 33 -1.47 2.74 -12.85
CA THR A 33 -0.62 2.81 -14.05
C THR A 33 -0.66 1.53 -14.89
N LYS A 34 -1.01 0.37 -14.31
CA LYS A 34 -1.24 -0.89 -15.05
C LYS A 34 -2.59 -0.91 -15.77
N PHE A 35 -3.53 -0.05 -15.40
CA PHE A 35 -4.83 0.05 -16.06
C PHE A 35 -4.85 1.10 -17.18
N GLY A 36 -3.84 1.95 -17.25
CA GLY A 36 -3.65 2.98 -18.27
C GLY A 36 -2.86 4.18 -17.74
N SER A 37 -2.66 5.18 -18.58
CA SER A 37 -2.01 6.44 -18.16
C SER A 37 -2.73 7.08 -16.96
N ILE A 38 -1.97 7.75 -16.10
CA ILE A 38 -2.50 8.52 -14.96
C ILE A 38 -2.71 10.00 -15.30
N TYR A 39 -2.32 10.45 -16.50
CA TYR A 39 -2.51 11.81 -16.95
C TYR A 39 -2.82 11.85 -18.46
N THR A 40 -3.33 13.01 -18.88
CA THR A 40 -3.50 13.41 -20.28
C THR A 40 -2.82 14.76 -20.53
N GLY A 41 -2.67 15.17 -21.80
CA GLY A 41 -1.94 16.39 -22.14
C GLY A 41 -0.43 16.15 -22.29
N SER A 42 0.36 17.22 -22.31
CA SER A 42 1.82 17.14 -22.46
C SER A 42 2.51 16.91 -21.11
N ILE A 43 3.77 16.47 -21.13
CA ILE A 43 4.59 16.35 -19.91
C ILE A 43 4.78 17.72 -19.22
N THR A 44 4.79 18.81 -19.99
CA THR A 44 4.93 20.19 -19.48
C THR A 44 3.62 20.79 -18.97
N SER A 45 2.47 20.19 -19.31
CA SER A 45 1.15 20.62 -18.86
C SER A 45 0.21 19.41 -18.75
N PRO A 46 0.44 18.54 -17.75
CA PRO A 46 -0.38 17.35 -17.56
C PRO A 46 -1.69 17.69 -16.86
N VAL A 47 -2.76 17.02 -17.27
CA VAL A 47 -4.03 16.96 -16.54
C VAL A 47 -4.14 15.57 -15.95
N PHE A 48 -4.01 15.46 -14.62
CA PHE A 48 -4.05 14.18 -13.93
C PHE A 48 -5.46 13.62 -13.87
N ARG A 49 -5.58 12.30 -14.04
CA ARG A 49 -6.81 11.56 -13.83
C ARG A 49 -7.03 11.31 -12.34
N ASP A 50 -8.29 11.18 -11.95
CA ASP A 50 -8.63 10.83 -10.57
C ASP A 50 -7.97 9.53 -10.13
N ILE A 51 -7.55 9.51 -8.87
CA ILE A 51 -6.95 8.33 -8.25
C ILE A 51 -8.08 7.44 -7.74
N TYR A 52 -8.18 6.23 -8.30
CA TYR A 52 -9.18 5.24 -7.92
C TYR A 52 -8.58 3.87 -7.59
N ALA A 53 -7.31 3.63 -7.93
CA ALA A 53 -6.54 2.44 -7.59
C ALA A 53 -5.17 2.86 -7.01
N PRO A 54 -4.43 1.97 -6.31
CA PRO A 54 -3.14 2.33 -5.73
C PRO A 54 -2.15 2.88 -6.76
N LEU A 55 -1.36 3.86 -6.37
CA LEU A 55 -0.22 4.33 -7.16
C LEU A 55 1.00 3.44 -6.92
N ASP A 56 1.22 3.09 -5.66
CA ASP A 56 2.28 2.18 -5.23
C ASP A 56 1.90 0.72 -5.48
N GLY A 57 2.93 -0.09 -5.70
CA GLY A 57 2.80 -1.53 -5.94
C GLY A 57 2.67 -2.33 -4.65
N PHE A 58 3.32 -3.49 -4.62
CA PHE A 58 3.50 -4.25 -3.40
C PHE A 58 4.31 -3.46 -2.37
N VAL A 59 3.83 -3.41 -1.13
CA VAL A 59 4.48 -2.69 -0.02
C VAL A 59 4.68 -3.63 1.16
N VAL A 60 5.83 -3.51 1.80
CA VAL A 60 6.15 -4.20 3.05
C VAL A 60 6.53 -3.16 4.10
N ASN A 61 5.91 -3.24 5.27
CA ASN A 61 6.34 -2.49 6.44
C ASN A 61 6.45 -3.41 7.66
N ALA A 62 7.31 -3.02 8.59
CA ALA A 62 7.54 -3.76 9.82
C ALA A 62 7.88 -2.79 10.96
N GLY A 63 7.68 -3.22 12.19
CA GLY A 63 7.98 -2.40 13.34
C GLY A 63 7.96 -3.15 14.66
N ILE A 64 8.46 -2.45 15.69
CA ILE A 64 8.47 -2.92 17.08
C ILE A 64 7.60 -1.96 17.90
N LYS A 65 6.65 -2.50 18.67
CA LYS A 65 5.80 -1.72 19.59
C LYS A 65 6.24 -2.03 21.02
N PHE A 66 6.59 -1.01 21.81
CA PHE A 66 6.91 -1.17 23.23
C PHE A 66 5.70 -0.82 24.10
N ARG A 67 5.39 -1.64 25.12
CA ARG A 67 4.44 -1.29 26.19
C ARG A 67 5.23 -0.75 27.37
N LEU A 68 5.07 0.56 27.61
CA LEU A 68 5.79 1.28 28.66
C LEU A 68 5.09 1.23 30.02
N LEU A 69 3.81 0.87 30.06
CA LEU A 69 3.00 0.73 31.26
C LEU A 69 2.24 -0.60 31.21
N LYS A 70 1.93 -1.13 32.39
CA LYS A 70 1.14 -2.37 32.55
C LYS A 70 -0.34 -2.09 32.33
#